data_AF-A0A7G7YPC1-F1
#
_entry.id   AF-A0A7G7YPC1-F1
#
_cell.length_a   1.000
_cell.length_b   1.000
_cell.length_c   1.000
_cell.angle_alpha   90.00
_cell.angle_beta   90.00
_cell.angle_gamma   90.00
#
_symmetry.space_group_name_H-M   'P 1'
#
loop_
_entity.id
_entity.type
_entity.pdbx_description
1 polymer ?
#
loop_
_entity_poly.entity_id
_entity_poly.type
_entity_poly.pdbx_seq_one_letter_code
_entity_poly.pdbx_strand_id
1 'polypeptide(L)' 'MSATAIVMMVLFVLVIWGGLVASITMLRDTDDDTTGELGNAPGTDDASLLAAQH' A
#
# COMPACT_ATOMS: atom_id res chain seq x y z
N MET A 1 7.81 -27.65 24.50
CA MET A 1 6.95 -27.19 23.38
C MET A 1 6.98 -28.27 22.31
N SER A 2 5.82 -28.70 21.79
CA SER A 2 5.81 -29.72 20.74
C SER A 2 6.36 -29.14 19.42
N ALA A 3 7.01 -29.97 18.61
CA ALA A 3 7.53 -29.55 17.30
C ALA A 3 6.42 -28.94 16.43
N THR A 4 5.24 -29.54 16.45
CA THR A 4 4.05 -29.04 15.73
C THR A 4 3.66 -27.63 16.18
N ALA A 5 3.71 -27.32 17.48
CA ALA A 5 3.38 -25.99 17.98
C ALA A 5 4.38 -24.93 17.50
N ILE A 6 5.67 -25.28 17.44
CA ILE A 6 6.72 -24.37 16.95
C ILE A 6 6.53 -24.09 15.45
N VAL A 7 6.23 -25.12 14.65
CA VAL A 7 5.97 -24.97 13.22
C VAL A 7 4.78 -24.04 12.99
N MET A 8 3.67 -24.26 13.70
CA MET A 8 2.46 -23.42 13.56
C MET A 8 2.71 -21.98 13.98
N MET A 9 3.49 -21.76 15.06
CA MET A 9 3.88 -20.43 15.48
C MET A 9 4.70 -19.71 14.40
N VAL A 10 5.70 -20.37 13.81
CA VAL A 10 6.53 -19.77 12.76
C VAL A 10 5.70 -19.44 11.52
N LEU A 11 4.82 -20.34 11.08
CA LEU A 11 3.93 -20.10 9.94
C LEU A 11 3.03 -18.88 10.18
N PHE A 12 2.45 -18.76 11.37
CA PHE A 12 1.62 -17.61 11.74
C PHE A 12 2.40 -16.29 11.68
N VAL A 13 3.62 -16.27 12.24
CA VAL A 13 4.51 -15.11 12.19
C VAL A 13 4.85 -14.74 10.75
N LEU A 14 5.22 -15.72 9.91
CA LEU A 14 5.56 -15.49 8.51
C LEU A 14 4.38 -14.94 7.69
N VAL A 15 3.16 -15.44 7.93
CA VAL A 15 1.97 -14.95 7.22
C VAL A 15 1.65 -13.51 7.59
N ILE A 16 1.67 -13.17 8.88
CA ILE A 16 1.36 -11.80 9.32
C ILE A 16 2.43 -10.82 8.88
N TRP A 17 3.69 -11.09 9.22
CA TRP A 17 4.77 -10.16 8.92
C TRP A 17 5.12 -10.14 7.44
N GLY A 18 5.11 -11.30 6.78
CA GLY A 18 5.33 -11.39 5.34
C GLY A 18 4.22 -10.70 4.56
N GLY A 19 2.95 -10.91 4.94
CA GLY A 19 1.81 -10.21 4.34
C GLY A 19 1.89 -8.70 4.56
N LEU A 20 2.23 -8.26 5.76
CA LEU A 20 2.37 -6.84 6.07
C LEU A 20 3.48 -6.17 5.26
N VAL A 21 4.67 -6.78 5.20
CA VAL A 21 5.80 -6.25 4.41
C VAL A 21 5.47 -6.20 2.93
N ALA A 22 4.83 -7.25 2.40
CA ALA A 22 4.37 -7.28 1.01
C ALA A 22 3.36 -6.16 0.72
N SER A 23 2.37 -5.95 1.58
CA SER A 23 1.39 -4.87 1.41
C SER A 23 2.03 -3.48 1.47
N ILE A 24 2.98 -3.24 2.39
CA ILE A 24 3.69 -1.95 2.49
C ILE A 24 4.52 -1.69 1.24
N THR A 25 5.25 -2.70 0.74
CA THR A 25 6.06 -2.54 -0.46
C THR A 25 5.19 -2.27 -1.69
N MET A 26 4.08 -2.99 -1.84
CA MET A 26 3.13 -2.76 -2.93
C MET A 26 2.50 -1.36 -2.87
N LEU A 27 2.14 -0.89 -1.67
CA LEU A 27 1.56 0.44 -1.49
C LEU A 27 2.58 1.54 -1.75
N ARG A 28 3.83 1.35 -1.31
CA ARG A 28 4.93 2.31 -1.54
C ARG A 28 5.26 2.49 -3.02
N ASP A 29 5.14 1.43 -3.81
CA ASP A 29 5.42 1.48 -5.25
C ASP A 29 4.23 2.04 -6.07
N THR A 30 3.11 2.35 -5.42
CA THR A 30 1.93 2.99 -6.03
C THR A 30 2.02 4.50 -5.83
N ASP A 31 2.12 5.26 -6.93
CA ASP A 31 2.18 6.73 -6.92
C ASP A 31 0.75 7.30 -7.08
N ASP A 32 0.28 8.05 -6.08
CA ASP A 32 -1.08 8.61 -6.03
C ASP A 32 -1.36 9.59 -7.19
N ASP A 33 -0.32 10.24 -7.74
CA ASP A 33 -0.48 11.18 -8.86
C ASP A 33 -0.71 10.47 -10.20
N THR A 34 -0.28 9.20 -10.30
CA THR A 34 -0.37 8.41 -11.54
C THR A 34 -1.36 7.25 -11.45
N THR A 35 -1.93 7.01 -10.27
CA THR A 35 -2.81 5.88 -10.00
C THR A 35 -4.11 6.33 -9.32
N GLY A 36 -5.19 5.58 -9.52
CA GLY A 36 -6.51 5.90 -8.95
C GLY A 36 -7.33 6.94 -9.74
N GLU A 37 -8.40 7.43 -9.11
CA GLU A 37 -9.34 8.39 -9.70
C GLU A 37 -8.71 9.79 -9.86
N LEU A 38 -7.88 10.21 -8.89
CA LEU A 38 -7.27 11.54 -8.85
C LEU A 38 -6.21 11.76 -9.94
N GLY A 39 -5.52 10.72 -10.39
CA GLY A 39 -4.59 10.81 -11.53
C GLY A 39 -5.28 10.94 -12.90
N ASN A 40 -6.58 10.64 -13.00
CA ASN A 40 -7.34 10.69 -14.26
C ASN A 40 -8.52 11.67 -14.24
N ALA A 41 -8.87 12.21 -13.07
CA ALA A 41 -9.99 13.12 -12.91
C ALA A 41 -9.67 14.49 -13.55
N PRO A 42 -10.57 15.06 -14.36
CA PRO A 42 -10.34 16.38 -14.93
C PRO A 42 -10.32 17.44 -13.82
N GLY A 43 -9.26 18.25 -13.75
CA GLY A 43 -9.18 19.36 -12.80
C GLY A 43 -8.71 18.97 -11.39
N THR A 44 -8.07 17.81 -11.24
CA THR A 44 -7.36 17.42 -10.01
C THR A 44 -5.84 17.48 -10.14
N ASP A 45 -5.32 17.89 -11.30
CA ASP A 45 -3.89 18.14 -11.49
C ASP A 45 -3.43 19.43 -10.82
N ASP A 46 -2.15 19.49 -10.44
CA ASP A 46 -1.56 20.62 -9.71
C ASP A 46 -1.83 21.98 -10.39
N ALA A 47 -1.74 22.03 -11.73
CA ALA A 47 -1.93 23.27 -12.47
C ALA A 47 -3.37 23.78 -12.36
N SER A 48 -4.34 22.86 -12.43
CA SER A 48 -5.77 23.19 -12.28
C SER A 48 -6.14 23.63 -10.86
N LEU A 49 -5.59 22.99 -9.82
CA LEU A 49 -5.86 23.34 -8.42
C LEU A 49 -5.22 24.68 -8.02
N LEU A 50 -3.99 24.94 -8.46
CA LEU A 50 -3.33 26.22 -8.27
C LEU A 50 -4.09 27.37 -8.94
N ALA A 51 -4.65 27.13 -10.14
CA ALA A 51 -5.44 28.12 -10.86
C ALA A 51 -6.79 28.41 -10.18
N ALA A 52 -7.40 27.43 -9.50
CA ALA A 52 -8.68 27.60 -8.80
C ALA A 52 -8.56 28.31 -7.43
N GLN A 53 -7.35 28.42 -6.88
CA GLN A 53 -7.10 29.04 -5.57
C GLN A 53 -6.96 30.57 -5.63
N HIS A 54 -6.88 31.14 -6.84
CA HIS A 54 -6.76 32.58 -7.12
C HIS A 54 -8.09 33.20 -7.58
#